data_AF-A0A2N3CWL8-F1
#
_entry.id   AF-A0A2N3CWL8-F1
#
_cell.length_a   1.000
_cell.length_b   1.000
_cell.length_c   1.000
_cell.angle_alpha   90.00
_cell.angle_beta   90.00
_cell.angle_gamma   90.00
#
_symmetry.space_group_name_H-M   'P 1'
#
loop_
_entity.id
_entity.type
_entity.pdbx_description
1 polymer ?
#
loop_
_entity_poly.entity_id
_entity_poly.type
_entity_poly.pdbx_seq_one_letter_code
_entity_poly.pdbx_strand_id
1 'polypeptide(L)'
;GDNNIYRAAGEVEDGFEPLDWAVSQDHTAALARDAEGRIMLIRLHGNRFAGRILGAKAGAQAAGDTLTVGCGETWFGKTRLIIANPTPWAEAINRISEPCHA
;
A
#
# COMPACT_ATOMS: atom_id res chain seq x y z
N GLY A 1 5.13 19.22 8.73
CA GLY A 1 6.41 18.74 8.17
C GLY A 1 6.10 17.62 7.21
N ASP A 2 5.73 17.99 5.99
CA ASP A 2 5.24 17.10 4.93
C ASP A 2 6.41 16.76 4.00
N ASN A 3 7.40 16.00 4.49
CA ASN A 3 8.55 15.63 3.65
C ASN A 3 9.22 14.30 4.03
N ASN A 4 8.60 13.52 4.94
CA ASN A 4 9.18 12.26 5.41
C ASN A 4 8.76 11.05 4.57
N ILE A 5 7.64 11.16 3.86
CA ILE A 5 7.05 10.03 3.12
C ILE A 5 7.84 9.77 1.83
N TYR A 6 8.33 10.83 1.17
CA TYR A 6 9.21 10.72 -0.01
C TYR A 6 10.53 10.00 0.30
N ARG A 7 11.16 10.29 1.46
CA ARG A 7 12.37 9.59 1.91
C ARG A 7 12.07 8.12 2.23
N ALA A 8 10.97 7.85 2.92
CA ALA A 8 10.60 6.48 3.25
C ALA A 8 10.28 5.60 2.02
N ALA A 9 9.77 6.18 0.92
CA ALA A 9 9.53 5.44 -0.32
C ALA A 9 10.83 5.22 -1.12
N GLY A 10 11.66 6.25 -1.25
CA GLY A 10 12.92 6.19 -2.02
C GLY A 10 14.07 5.45 -1.32
N GLU A 11 14.07 5.34 0.01
CA GLU A 11 15.09 4.60 0.76
C GLU A 11 14.78 3.09 0.89
N VAL A 12 13.58 2.65 0.48
CA VAL A 12 13.15 1.25 0.69
C VAL A 12 13.50 0.34 -0.49
N GLU A 13 13.50 0.81 -1.74
CA GLU A 13 13.91 0.01 -2.92
C GLU A 13 14.41 0.94 -4.05
N ASP A 14 15.61 0.67 -4.58
CA ASP A 14 16.14 1.32 -5.79
C ASP A 14 15.42 0.73 -7.02
N GLY A 15 14.63 1.54 -7.75
CA GLY A 15 13.90 1.11 -8.96
C GLY A 15 12.37 0.98 -8.86
N PHE A 16 11.73 1.61 -7.86
CA PHE A 16 10.27 1.78 -7.83
C PHE A 16 9.92 3.24 -8.10
N GLU A 17 9.25 3.53 -9.22
CA GLU A 17 8.83 4.87 -9.64
C GLU A 17 7.33 5.04 -9.40
N PRO A 18 6.92 5.64 -8.26
CA PRO A 18 5.52 5.80 -7.95
C PRO A 18 4.84 6.76 -8.96
N LEU A 19 3.91 6.23 -9.75
CA LEU A 19 3.01 7.02 -10.59
C LEU A 19 1.83 7.59 -9.81
N ASP A 20 1.34 6.84 -8.81
CA ASP A 20 0.23 7.25 -7.95
C ASP A 20 0.54 6.92 -6.50
N TRP A 21 0.07 7.76 -5.58
CA TRP A 21 0.36 7.63 -4.15
C TRP A 21 -0.80 8.15 -3.33
N ALA A 22 -1.10 7.46 -2.24
CA ALA A 22 -2.18 7.81 -1.33
C ALA A 22 -1.69 7.69 0.11
N VAL A 23 -1.81 8.77 0.87
CA VAL A 23 -1.43 8.81 2.28
C VAL A 23 -2.70 8.71 3.12
N SER A 24 -2.68 7.85 4.13
CA SER A 24 -3.77 7.75 5.10
C SER A 24 -3.90 9.07 5.86
N GLN A 25 -5.13 9.52 6.12
CA GLN A 25 -5.41 10.75 6.87
C GLN A 25 -4.76 10.78 8.26
N ASP A 26 -4.55 9.61 8.86
CA ASP A 26 -3.89 9.43 10.17
C ASP A 26 -2.34 9.48 10.07
N HIS A 27 -1.79 9.59 8.86
CA HIS A 27 -0.34 9.64 8.56
C HIS A 27 0.45 8.42 9.08
N THR A 28 -0.23 7.36 9.48
CA THR A 28 0.36 6.09 9.95
C THR A 28 0.64 5.11 8.83
N ALA A 29 0.12 5.33 7.63
CA ALA A 29 0.37 4.50 6.47
C ALA A 29 0.23 5.28 5.17
N ALA A 30 0.90 4.80 4.12
CA ALA A 30 0.81 5.30 2.76
C ALA A 30 0.85 4.13 1.78
N LEU A 31 0.29 4.35 0.60
CA LEU A 31 0.33 3.46 -0.54
C LEU A 31 1.00 4.18 -1.69
N ALA A 32 1.78 3.44 -2.45
CA ALA A 32 2.39 3.91 -3.67
C ALA A 32 2.18 2.85 -4.76
N ARG A 33 1.92 3.27 -5.98
CA ARG A 33 1.70 2.42 -7.13
C ARG A 33 2.60 2.85 -8.27
N ASP A 34 3.27 1.88 -8.86
CA ASP A 34 4.17 2.06 -10.00
C ASP A 34 3.44 1.83 -11.34
N ALA A 35 4.08 2.22 -12.45
CA ALA A 35 3.63 1.98 -13.82
C ALA A 35 3.35 0.50 -14.13
N GLU A 36 4.11 -0.42 -13.55
CA GLU A 36 3.91 -1.86 -13.70
C GLU A 36 2.66 -2.37 -12.95
N GLY A 37 1.96 -1.50 -12.22
CA GLY A 37 0.81 -1.88 -11.40
C GLY A 37 1.20 -2.53 -10.08
N ARG A 38 2.50 -2.59 -9.75
CA ARG A 38 3.00 -2.99 -8.43
C ARG A 38 2.58 -1.95 -7.39
N ILE A 39 2.12 -2.42 -6.22
CA ILE A 39 1.68 -1.56 -5.12
C ILE A 39 2.57 -1.79 -3.92
N MET A 40 3.16 -0.72 -3.41
CA MET A 40 3.92 -0.70 -2.18
C MET A 40 3.06 -0.14 -1.04
N LEU A 41 2.97 -0.90 0.05
CA LEU A 41 2.38 -0.46 1.30
C LEU A 41 3.50 0.01 2.23
N ILE A 42 3.42 1.26 2.66
CA ILE A 42 4.31 1.87 3.63
C ILE A 42 3.53 2.06 4.92
N ARG A 43 3.99 1.48 6.02
CA ARG A 43 3.38 1.65 7.34
C ARG A 43 4.39 2.23 8.31
N LEU A 44 3.99 3.23 9.07
CA LEU A 44 4.74 3.70 10.23
C LEU A 44 4.63 2.63 11.33
N HIS A 45 5.76 2.00 11.65
CA HIS A 45 5.87 1.02 12.71
C HIS A 45 6.73 1.61 13.84
N GLY A 46 6.06 2.24 14.81
CA GLY A 46 6.72 3.00 15.87
C GLY A 46 7.44 4.22 15.31
N ASN A 47 8.77 4.23 15.39
CA ASN A 47 9.62 5.34 14.94
C ASN A 47 10.30 5.08 13.57
N ARG A 48 9.94 3.99 12.87
CA ARG A 48 10.48 3.67 11.54
C ARG A 48 9.37 3.39 10.55
N PHE A 49 9.59 3.78 9.30
CA PHE A 49 8.72 3.40 8.19
C PHE A 49 9.15 2.02 7.68
N ALA A 50 8.18 1.13 7.51
CA ALA A 50 8.36 -0.16 6.88
C ALA A 50 7.54 -0.17 5.59
N GLY A 51 8.24 -0.15 4.44
CA GLY A 51 7.64 -0.35 3.12
C GLY A 51 7.72 -1.80 2.69
N ARG A 52 6.66 -2.32 2.08
CA ARG A 52 6.65 -3.65 1.48
C ARG A 52 5.82 -3.66 0.21
N ILE A 53 6.36 -4.25 -0.85
CA ILE A 53 5.60 -4.51 -2.08
C ILE A 53 4.58 -5.62 -1.80
N LEU A 54 3.33 -5.35 -2.16
CA LEU A 54 2.23 -6.30 -2.09
C LEU A 54 2.42 -7.38 -3.17
N GLY A 55 2.50 -8.64 -2.76
CA GLY A 55 2.63 -9.78 -3.66
C GLY A 55 1.29 -10.48 -3.93
N ALA A 56 1.31 -11.59 -4.65
CA ALA A 56 0.12 -12.34 -5.08
C ALA A 56 -0.81 -12.86 -3.96
N LYS A 57 -0.40 -12.77 -2.69
CA LYS A 57 -1.25 -13.12 -1.53
C LYS A 57 -1.96 -11.90 -0.92
N ALA A 58 -1.69 -10.70 -1.43
CA ALA A 58 -2.17 -9.47 -0.83
C ALA A 58 -3.56 -9.08 -1.35
N GLY A 59 -4.58 -9.11 -0.50
CA GLY A 59 -5.91 -8.62 -0.83
C GLY A 59 -6.18 -7.23 -0.26
N ALA A 60 -7.12 -6.49 -0.85
CA ALA A 60 -7.60 -5.25 -0.28
C ALA A 60 -9.11 -5.10 -0.36
N GLN A 61 -9.68 -4.42 0.64
CA GLN A 61 -11.10 -4.18 0.77
C GLN A 61 -11.34 -2.69 1.03
N ALA A 62 -12.07 -2.04 0.13
CA ALA A 62 -12.56 -0.68 0.31
C ALA A 62 -13.90 -0.71 1.05
N ALA A 63 -14.08 0.21 2.01
CA ALA A 63 -15.31 0.41 2.78
C ALA A 63 -15.45 1.90 3.10
N GLY A 64 -16.32 2.60 2.37
CA GLY A 64 -16.44 4.07 2.47
C GLY A 64 -15.10 4.73 2.14
N ASP A 65 -14.60 5.59 3.03
CA ASP A 65 -13.28 6.26 2.94
C ASP A 65 -12.14 5.42 3.54
N THR A 66 -12.37 4.14 3.77
CA THR A 66 -11.39 3.25 4.41
C THR A 66 -10.94 2.17 3.44
N LEU A 67 -9.63 2.05 3.26
CA LEU A 67 -9.00 0.94 2.58
C LEU A 67 -8.35 0.00 3.60
N THR A 68 -8.70 -1.27 3.54
CA THR A 68 -8.12 -2.32 4.38
C THR A 68 -7.29 -3.25 3.52
N VAL A 69 -5.97 -3.24 3.68
CA VAL A 69 -5.03 -4.08 2.92
C VAL A 69 -4.54 -5.23 3.81
N GLY A 70 -4.67 -6.47 3.34
CA GLY A 70 -4.18 -7.67 4.02
C GLY A 70 -3.14 -8.39 3.18
N CYS A 71 -2.02 -8.81 3.78
CA CYS A 71 -0.94 -9.52 3.08
C CYS A 71 -1.20 -11.05 2.93
N GLY A 72 -2.43 -11.51 3.19
CA GLY A 72 -2.83 -12.92 3.06
C GLY A 72 -2.35 -13.85 4.19
N GLU A 73 -1.72 -13.32 5.24
CA GLU A 73 -1.29 -14.09 6.41
C GLU A 73 -2.09 -13.68 7.64
N THR A 74 -2.66 -14.65 8.36
CA THR A 74 -3.53 -14.44 9.54
C THR A 74 -2.89 -13.59 10.63
N TRP A 75 -1.57 -13.50 10.64
CA TRP A 75 -0.72 -12.90 11.67
C TRP A 75 -0.19 -11.52 11.26
N PHE A 76 -0.01 -11.28 9.95
CA PHE A 76 0.31 -9.97 9.40
C PHE A 76 -0.99 -9.17 9.28
N GLY A 77 -1.42 -8.64 10.43
CA GLY A 77 -2.69 -7.93 10.59
C GLY A 77 -3.00 -6.92 9.47
N LYS A 78 -4.29 -6.78 9.19
CA LYS A 78 -4.82 -5.89 8.16
C LYS A 78 -4.37 -4.45 8.42
N THR A 79 -3.78 -3.80 7.42
CA THR A 79 -3.44 -2.38 7.49
C THR A 79 -4.62 -1.56 7.01
N ARG A 80 -5.09 -0.67 7.87
CA ARG A 80 -6.22 0.22 7.59
C ARG A 80 -5.68 1.60 7.21
N LEU A 81 -6.08 2.11 6.06
CA LEU A 81 -5.78 3.45 5.59
C LEU A 81 -7.08 4.21 5.39
N ILE A 82 -7.13 5.47 5.81
CA ILE A 82 -8.27 6.35 5.57
C ILE A 82 -7.89 7.25 4.41
N ILE A 83 -8.45 7.01 3.23
CA ILE A 83 -8.14 7.74 2.00
C ILE A 83 -9.44 8.08 1.28
N ALA A 84 -9.48 9.24 0.62
CA ALA A 84 -10.71 9.75 0.01
C ALA A 84 -11.28 8.81 -1.08
N ASN A 85 -10.43 8.12 -1.84
CA ASN A 85 -10.84 7.23 -2.91
C ASN A 85 -10.18 5.85 -2.76
N PRO A 86 -10.68 4.97 -1.88
CA PRO A 86 -10.08 3.67 -1.62
C PRO A 86 -10.45 2.61 -2.67
N THR A 87 -11.55 2.78 -3.38
CA THR A 87 -12.05 1.84 -4.41
C THR A 87 -10.99 1.50 -5.48
N PRO A 88 -10.40 2.46 -6.22
CA PRO A 88 -9.43 2.15 -7.27
C PRO A 88 -8.18 1.45 -6.74
N TRP A 89 -7.77 1.77 -5.51
CA TRP A 89 -6.67 1.11 -4.83
C TRP A 89 -6.99 -0.34 -4.47
N ALA A 90 -8.19 -0.60 -3.92
CA ALA A 90 -8.60 -1.96 -3.60
C ALA A 90 -8.61 -2.85 -4.85
N GLU A 91 -9.19 -2.36 -5.94
CA GLU A 91 -9.23 -3.09 -7.22
C GLU A 91 -7.83 -3.33 -7.80
N ALA A 92 -6.93 -2.36 -7.71
CA ALA A 92 -5.56 -2.53 -8.19
C ALA A 92 -4.78 -3.55 -7.34
N ILE A 93 -4.97 -3.57 -6.02
CA ILE A 93 -4.36 -4.58 -5.14
C ILE A 93 -4.92 -5.96 -5.42
N ASN A 94 -6.25 -6.08 -5.56
CA ASN A 94 -6.88 -7.37 -5.84
C ASN A 94 -6.43 -7.94 -7.20
N ARG A 95 -6.19 -7.09 -8.21
CA ARG A 95 -5.59 -7.51 -9.49
C ARG A 95 -4.18 -8.10 -9.35
N ILE A 96 -3.39 -7.67 -8.36
CA ILE A 96 -2.08 -8.28 -8.08
C ILE A 96 -2.26 -9.67 -7.42
N SER A 97 -3.29 -9.84 -6.60
CA SER A 97 -3.56 -11.12 -5.91
C SER A 97 -4.17 -12.21 -6.77
N GLU A 98 -4.71 -11.85 -7.93
CA GLU A 98 -5.13 -12.85 -8.89
C GLU A 98 -3.88 -13.65 -9.30
N PRO A 99 -3.80 -14.95 -8.98
CA PRO A 99 -2.74 -15.76 -9.54
C PRO A 99 -2.89 -15.65 -11.05
N CYS A 100 -1.85 -15.17 -11.73
CA CYS A 100 -1.69 -15.35 -13.16
C CYS A 100 -1.71 -16.87 -13.41
N HIS A 101 -2.89 -17.44 -13.59
CA HIS A 101 -3.07 -18.81 -14.00
C HIS A 101 -2.75 -18.83 -15.48
N ALA A 102 -1.49 -19.13 -15.79
CA ALA A 102 -1.07 -19.59 -17.10
C ALA A 102 -1.32 -21.10 -17.21
#